data_AF-A0A959JKM4-F1
#
_entry.id   AF-A0A959JKM4-F1
#
_cell.length_a   1.000
_cell.length_b   1.000
_cell.length_c   1.000
_cell.angle_alpha   90.00
_cell.angle_beta   90.00
_cell.angle_gamma   90.00
#
_symmetry.space_group_name_H-M   'P 1'
#
loop_
_entity.id
_entity.type
_entity.pdbx_description
1 polymer ?
#
loop_
_entity_poly.entity_id
_entity_poly.type
_entity_poly.pdbx_seq_one_letter_code
_entity_poly.pdbx_strand_id
1 'polypeptide(L)'
;MLVFQTDGEQGFYYYNGNSWDLIGKGGNYWSQDTNGLFALSQNVGIGTSYPAVKLNIVGGYGVGLYNGSGYFLLGQESTSNLILDYRTIQARYNGSSALMKLNPFGGNVDIGSTTTSGVKLNIYGGSDASLSGGGYLQTGPSTSTNIVIDNNEIMARNNGTTSDLILQNDGGRTLIGGDLEIDGVVKGAVK
;
A
#
# COMPACT_ATOMS: atom_id res chain seq x y z
N MET A 1 6.58 -29.55 -26.36
CA MET A 1 6.64 -30.82 -25.58
C MET A 1 7.69 -30.62 -24.51
N LEU A 2 7.35 -30.79 -23.23
CA LEU A 2 8.32 -30.83 -22.14
C LEU A 2 8.67 -32.28 -21.91
N VAL A 3 9.95 -32.64 -22.02
CA VAL A 3 10.40 -34.02 -21.78
C VAL A 3 11.60 -34.04 -20.85
N PHE A 4 11.68 -35.13 -20.10
CA PHE A 4 12.93 -35.59 -19.52
C PHE A 4 13.69 -36.34 -20.62
N GLN A 5 14.85 -35.85 -21.02
CA GLN A 5 15.68 -36.53 -22.02
C GLN A 5 16.57 -37.59 -21.36
N THR A 6 16.84 -38.65 -22.12
CA THR A 6 17.68 -39.80 -21.72
C THR A 6 19.06 -39.75 -22.38
N ASP A 7 19.47 -38.60 -22.92
CA ASP A 7 20.74 -38.37 -23.60
C ASP A 7 21.97 -38.34 -22.67
N GLY A 8 21.76 -38.66 -21.39
CA GLY A 8 22.80 -38.76 -20.36
C GLY A 8 22.85 -37.54 -19.43
N GLU A 9 22.20 -36.44 -19.78
CA GLU A 9 22.13 -35.22 -18.97
C GLU A 9 20.71 -35.04 -18.40
N GLN A 10 20.52 -35.42 -17.13
CA GLN A 10 19.22 -35.27 -16.45
C GLN A 10 18.75 -33.81 -16.46
N GLY A 11 17.58 -33.56 -17.03
CA GLY A 11 16.99 -32.22 -17.06
C GLY A 11 15.60 -32.18 -17.68
N PHE A 12 14.91 -31.06 -17.49
CA PHE A 12 13.69 -30.72 -18.21
C PHE A 12 14.05 -29.90 -19.44
N TYR A 13 13.63 -30.36 -20.60
CA TYR A 13 13.89 -29.71 -21.89
C TYR A 13 12.59 -29.31 -22.57
N TYR A 14 12.61 -28.18 -23.27
CA TYR A 14 11.55 -27.75 -24.17
C TYR A 14 12.05 -27.77 -25.60
N TYR A 15 11.28 -28.42 -26.48
CA TYR A 15 11.55 -28.35 -27.91
C TYR A 15 11.01 -27.03 -28.47
N ASN A 16 11.90 -26.16 -28.94
CA ASN A 16 11.55 -24.85 -29.50
C ASN A 16 11.14 -24.90 -30.99
N GLY A 17 11.11 -26.10 -31.58
CA GLY A 17 10.86 -26.32 -33.01
C GLY A 17 12.11 -26.71 -33.81
N ASN A 18 13.31 -26.36 -33.32
CA ASN A 18 14.60 -26.63 -33.97
C ASN A 18 15.57 -27.41 -33.06
N SER A 19 15.59 -27.09 -31.76
CA SER A 19 16.47 -27.69 -30.76
C SER A 19 15.70 -28.01 -29.47
N TRP A 20 16.31 -28.88 -28.66
CA TRP A 20 15.91 -29.09 -27.28
C TRP A 20 16.67 -28.11 -26.39
N ASP A 21 15.96 -27.16 -25.80
CA ASP A 21 16.54 -26.17 -24.90
C ASP A 21 16.35 -26.63 -23.45
N LEU A 22 17.43 -26.66 -22.67
CA LEU A 22 17.40 -27.00 -21.25
C LEU A 22 16.72 -25.88 -20.46
N ILE A 23 15.64 -26.20 -19.75
CA ILE A 23 14.94 -25.27 -18.85
C ILE A 23 15.36 -25.47 -17.39
N GLY A 24 15.81 -26.67 -17.02
CA GLY A 24 16.32 -26.91 -15.67
C GLY A 24 16.99 -28.26 -15.49
N LYS A 25 18.07 -28.29 -14.71
CA LYS A 25 18.83 -29.49 -14.32
C LYS A 25 18.95 -29.57 -12.79
N GLY A 26 18.92 -30.80 -12.26
CA GLY A 26 19.24 -31.11 -10.86
C GLY A 26 18.48 -30.28 -9.82
N GLY A 27 17.19 -30.57 -9.61
CA GLY A 27 16.39 -30.11 -8.47
C GLY A 27 16.17 -28.60 -8.28
N ASN A 28 16.93 -27.71 -8.92
CA ASN A 28 17.11 -26.34 -8.42
C ASN A 28 16.27 -25.26 -9.13
N TYR A 29 15.87 -25.44 -10.40
CA TYR A 29 15.12 -24.37 -11.07
C TYR A 29 13.60 -24.54 -10.97
N TRP A 30 13.09 -25.74 -11.21
CA TRP A 30 11.71 -26.11 -10.96
C TRP A 30 11.65 -27.58 -10.53
N SER A 31 11.37 -27.88 -9.26
CA SER A 31 11.13 -29.26 -8.81
C SER A 31 9.65 -29.58 -8.84
N GLN A 32 9.27 -30.72 -9.40
CA GLN A 32 7.90 -31.20 -9.39
C GLN A 32 7.54 -31.71 -7.98
N ASP A 33 6.64 -31.02 -7.28
CA ASP A 33 5.89 -31.60 -6.16
C ASP A 33 4.39 -31.46 -6.46
N THR A 34 3.59 -32.29 -5.80
CA THR A 34 2.13 -32.39 -5.86
C THR A 34 1.36 -31.07 -5.66
N ASN A 35 2.04 -29.99 -5.27
CA ASN A 35 1.45 -28.69 -4.91
C ASN A 35 1.76 -27.51 -5.87
N GLY A 36 2.37 -27.72 -7.04
CA GLY A 36 2.47 -26.68 -8.08
C GLY A 36 3.88 -26.15 -8.40
N LEU A 37 4.06 -24.82 -8.51
CA LEU A 37 5.27 -24.17 -9.04
C LEU A 37 6.30 -23.83 -7.93
N PHE A 38 7.55 -24.32 -8.04
CA PHE A 38 8.56 -24.36 -6.97
C PHE A 38 9.99 -23.96 -7.43
N ALA A 39 10.79 -23.20 -6.65
CA ALA A 39 12.22 -22.91 -6.92
C ALA A 39 13.16 -23.37 -5.78
N LEU A 40 14.18 -24.20 -6.05
CA LEU A 40 15.13 -24.74 -5.05
C LEU A 40 16.49 -24.05 -5.16
N SER A 41 16.91 -23.43 -4.05
CA SER A 41 18.24 -22.87 -3.83
C SER A 41 18.52 -21.46 -4.38
N GLN A 42 17.67 -20.88 -5.26
CA GLN A 42 17.82 -19.49 -5.71
C GLN A 42 16.48 -18.73 -5.70
N ASN A 43 16.54 -17.43 -5.41
CA ASN A 43 15.37 -16.55 -5.36
C ASN A 43 14.64 -16.51 -6.73
N VAL A 44 13.34 -16.23 -6.74
CA VAL A 44 12.55 -16.05 -7.98
C VAL A 44 12.66 -14.59 -8.43
N GLY A 45 13.22 -14.39 -9.63
CA GLY A 45 13.24 -13.10 -10.31
C GLY A 45 12.18 -13.04 -11.42
N ILE A 46 11.39 -11.96 -11.44
CA ILE A 46 10.55 -11.61 -12.60
C ILE A 46 11.10 -10.30 -13.15
N GLY A 47 11.55 -10.30 -14.41
CA GLY A 47 12.21 -9.15 -15.02
C GLY A 47 13.66 -8.90 -14.54
N THR A 48 14.27 -9.86 -13.83
CA THR A 48 15.68 -9.79 -13.39
C THR A 48 16.31 -11.19 -13.30
N SER A 49 17.61 -11.28 -13.59
CA SER A 49 18.44 -12.49 -13.41
C SER A 49 19.21 -12.51 -12.08
N TYR A 50 19.17 -11.43 -11.30
CA TYR A 50 19.84 -11.30 -10.00
C TYR A 50 18.84 -10.89 -8.90
N PRO A 51 17.88 -11.76 -8.56
CA PRO A 51 16.91 -11.47 -7.51
C PRO A 51 17.59 -11.32 -6.13
N ALA A 52 17.52 -10.11 -5.54
CA ALA A 52 18.16 -9.78 -4.26
C ALA A 52 17.45 -10.41 -3.03
N VAL A 53 16.17 -10.73 -3.17
CA VAL A 53 15.32 -11.34 -2.14
C VAL A 53 14.46 -12.45 -2.74
N LYS A 54 13.82 -13.27 -1.91
CA LYS A 54 13.13 -14.52 -2.30
C LYS A 54 12.19 -14.39 -3.49
N LEU A 55 11.43 -13.30 -3.57
CA LEU A 55 10.68 -12.91 -4.75
C LEU A 55 11.08 -11.47 -5.07
N ASN A 56 11.76 -11.26 -6.19
CA ASN A 56 12.15 -9.94 -6.67
C ASN A 56 11.49 -9.67 -8.02
N ILE A 57 10.58 -8.70 -8.06
CA ILE A 57 9.91 -8.28 -9.29
C ILE A 57 10.51 -6.93 -9.68
N VAL A 58 11.15 -6.88 -10.84
CA VAL A 58 11.82 -5.69 -11.36
C VAL A 58 11.19 -5.32 -12.70
N GLY A 59 10.89 -4.03 -12.87
CA GLY A 59 10.20 -3.51 -14.05
C GLY A 59 8.68 -3.55 -13.89
N GLY A 60 7.97 -3.39 -15.02
CA GLY A 60 6.53 -3.14 -15.05
C GLY A 60 6.19 -1.66 -15.20
N TYR A 61 4.89 -1.35 -15.26
CA TYR A 61 4.40 0.01 -15.29
C TYR A 61 3.93 0.42 -13.88
N GLY A 62 3.90 1.72 -13.60
CA GLY A 62 3.26 2.21 -12.38
C GLY A 62 1.80 1.76 -12.28
N VAL A 63 1.25 1.75 -11.07
CA VAL A 63 -0.16 1.45 -10.83
C VAL A 63 -1.04 2.41 -11.64
N GLY A 64 -1.96 1.83 -12.41
CA GLY A 64 -2.86 2.57 -13.28
C GLY A 64 -4.26 1.93 -13.35
N LEU A 65 -5.23 2.71 -13.82
CA LEU A 65 -6.59 2.22 -14.05
C LEU A 65 -6.74 1.51 -15.41
N TYR A 66 -5.64 1.23 -16.11
CA TYR A 66 -5.64 0.52 -17.40
C TYR A 66 -5.02 -0.87 -17.26
N ASN A 67 -5.25 -1.73 -18.25
CA ASN A 67 -4.68 -3.07 -18.30
C ASN A 67 -3.16 -3.03 -18.55
N GLY A 68 -2.43 -4.00 -18.00
CA GLY A 68 -0.97 -4.09 -18.04
C GLY A 68 -0.25 -3.18 -17.03
N SER A 69 -0.97 -2.50 -16.14
CA SER A 69 -0.37 -1.62 -15.13
C SER A 69 0.06 -2.37 -13.85
N GLY A 70 1.00 -1.81 -13.10
CA GLY A 70 1.52 -2.39 -11.87
C GLY A 70 2.68 -3.37 -12.10
N TYR A 71 3.40 -3.67 -11.03
CA TYR A 71 4.46 -4.67 -11.00
C TYR A 71 3.89 -6.04 -10.64
N PHE A 72 2.82 -6.04 -9.83
CA PHE A 72 2.15 -7.23 -9.36
C PHE A 72 0.63 -7.05 -9.43
N LEU A 73 -0.06 -8.07 -9.96
CA LEU A 73 -1.51 -8.14 -10.09
C LEU A 73 -2.00 -9.39 -9.35
N LEU A 74 -2.90 -9.20 -8.38
CA LEU A 74 -3.67 -10.27 -7.76
C LEU A 74 -5.10 -10.24 -8.31
N GLY A 75 -5.52 -11.32 -8.96
CA GLY A 75 -6.82 -11.41 -9.63
C GLY A 75 -6.71 -11.21 -11.14
N GLN A 76 -7.83 -10.86 -11.79
CA GLN A 76 -7.90 -10.64 -13.24
C GLN A 76 -8.17 -9.16 -13.54
N GLU A 77 -7.64 -8.68 -14.66
CA GLU A 77 -7.79 -7.27 -15.05
C GLU A 77 -9.24 -6.86 -15.31
N SER A 78 -10.05 -7.80 -15.82
CA SER A 78 -11.45 -7.60 -16.15
C SER A 78 -12.40 -7.75 -14.95
N THR A 79 -11.88 -8.07 -13.76
CA THR A 79 -12.69 -8.26 -12.54
C THR A 79 -12.02 -7.57 -11.35
N SER A 80 -12.42 -7.93 -10.13
CA SER A 80 -11.78 -7.44 -8.91
C SER A 80 -10.32 -7.85 -8.88
N ASN A 81 -9.43 -6.88 -8.68
CA ASN A 81 -8.02 -7.14 -8.53
C ASN A 81 -7.35 -6.15 -7.56
N LEU A 82 -6.18 -6.53 -7.08
CA LEU A 82 -5.25 -5.66 -6.36
C LEU A 82 -4.00 -5.51 -7.21
N ILE A 83 -3.61 -4.29 -7.53
CA ILE A 83 -2.36 -3.99 -8.21
C ILE A 83 -1.41 -3.23 -7.28
N LEU A 84 -0.13 -3.53 -7.42
CA LEU A 84 0.92 -2.93 -6.63
C LEU A 84 2.06 -2.45 -7.53
N ASP A 85 2.65 -1.32 -7.19
CA ASP A 85 3.99 -0.93 -7.61
C ASP A 85 4.84 -0.64 -6.37
N TYR A 86 6.05 -0.12 -6.57
CA TYR A 86 7.01 0.19 -5.50
C TYR A 86 6.60 1.33 -4.55
N ARG A 87 5.48 2.02 -4.80
CA ARG A 87 4.94 3.13 -3.99
C ARG A 87 3.43 3.05 -3.75
N THR A 88 2.71 2.25 -4.51
CA THR A 88 1.24 2.30 -4.59
C THR A 88 0.64 0.92 -4.47
N ILE A 89 -0.47 0.84 -3.73
CA ILE A 89 -1.36 -0.33 -3.69
C ILE A 89 -2.74 0.17 -4.07
N GLN A 90 -3.38 -0.46 -5.07
CA GLN A 90 -4.68 -0.04 -5.56
C GLN A 90 -5.59 -1.23 -5.81
N ALA A 91 -6.76 -1.22 -5.15
CA ALA A 91 -7.85 -2.12 -5.49
C ALA A 91 -8.58 -1.60 -6.73
N ARG A 92 -8.91 -2.49 -7.66
CA ARG A 92 -9.64 -2.17 -8.89
C ARG A 92 -10.77 -3.16 -9.14
N TYR A 93 -11.67 -2.75 -10.02
CA TYR A 93 -12.65 -3.61 -10.66
C TYR A 93 -12.74 -3.22 -12.13
N ASN A 94 -12.33 -4.11 -13.04
CA ASN A 94 -12.41 -3.91 -14.49
C ASN A 94 -11.86 -2.53 -14.96
N GLY A 95 -10.61 -2.21 -14.60
CA GLY A 95 -9.98 -0.93 -14.99
C GLY A 95 -10.57 0.32 -14.30
N SER A 96 -11.34 0.18 -13.23
CA SER A 96 -11.79 1.32 -12.39
C SER A 96 -11.30 1.15 -10.97
N SER A 97 -11.14 2.26 -10.23
CA SER A 97 -10.81 2.19 -8.80
C SER A 97 -11.92 1.48 -8.03
N ALA A 98 -11.55 0.61 -7.08
CA ALA A 98 -12.48 -0.10 -6.23
C ALA A 98 -12.15 0.10 -4.75
N LEU A 99 -13.10 -0.23 -3.88
CA LEU A 99 -12.92 -0.20 -2.42
C LEU A 99 -11.85 -1.21 -1.99
N MET A 100 -10.78 -0.72 -1.36
CA MET A 100 -9.85 -1.56 -0.61
C MET A 100 -10.33 -1.68 0.84
N LYS A 101 -10.55 -2.91 1.31
CA LYS A 101 -10.84 -3.18 2.72
C LYS A 101 -9.56 -3.63 3.42
N LEU A 102 -9.23 -2.99 4.54
CA LEU A 102 -8.17 -3.42 5.44
C LEU A 102 -8.79 -4.04 6.68
N ASN A 103 -8.42 -5.28 6.99
CA ASN A 103 -8.86 -5.98 8.21
C ASN A 103 -10.39 -5.99 8.44
N PRO A 104 -11.22 -6.32 7.42
CA PRO A 104 -12.68 -6.21 7.54
C PRO A 104 -13.32 -7.19 8.54
N PHE A 105 -12.59 -8.23 8.96
CA PHE A 105 -13.03 -9.23 9.93
C PHE A 105 -12.40 -9.03 11.32
N GLY A 106 -11.86 -7.83 11.60
CA GLY A 106 -11.15 -7.52 12.84
C GLY A 106 -9.63 -7.40 12.64
N GLY A 107 -8.92 -7.07 13.72
CA GLY A 107 -7.53 -6.62 13.69
C GLY A 107 -7.38 -5.10 13.82
N ASN A 108 -6.13 -4.64 13.86
CA ASN A 108 -5.73 -3.23 13.96
C ASN A 108 -4.88 -2.86 12.74
N VAL A 109 -4.86 -1.58 12.36
CA VAL A 109 -3.95 -1.02 11.36
C VAL A 109 -2.99 -0.07 12.07
N ASP A 110 -1.73 -0.47 12.17
CA ASP A 110 -0.64 0.35 12.68
C ASP A 110 0.15 0.94 11.50
N ILE A 111 0.33 2.26 11.49
CA ILE A 111 1.13 2.99 10.48
C ILE A 111 2.32 3.61 11.20
N GLY A 112 3.54 3.27 10.77
CA GLY A 112 4.79 3.82 11.33
C GLY A 112 5.23 3.22 12.66
N SER A 113 4.43 2.37 13.31
CA SER A 113 4.78 1.68 14.56
C SER A 113 5.47 0.33 14.32
N THR A 114 6.48 0.01 15.13
CA THR A 114 7.11 -1.34 15.17
C THR A 114 6.57 -2.21 16.32
N THR A 115 5.66 -1.68 17.14
CA THR A 115 5.00 -2.39 18.25
C THR A 115 3.48 -2.29 18.09
N THR A 116 2.75 -3.20 18.75
CA THR A 116 1.29 -3.21 18.72
C THR A 116 0.72 -2.08 19.59
N SER A 117 -0.09 -1.20 19.00
CA SER A 117 -0.68 -0.05 19.71
C SER A 117 -1.94 -0.36 20.54
N GLY A 118 -2.59 -1.50 20.30
CA GLY A 118 -3.81 -1.89 20.99
C GLY A 118 -5.09 -1.17 20.53
N VAL A 119 -5.02 -0.22 19.59
CA VAL A 119 -6.17 0.52 19.04
C VAL A 119 -6.41 0.20 17.56
N LYS A 120 -7.63 0.48 17.05
CA LYS A 120 -8.04 0.05 15.69
C LYS A 120 -7.23 0.69 14.56
N LEU A 121 -6.95 1.98 14.67
CA LEU A 121 -6.05 2.71 13.80
C LEU A 121 -5.09 3.48 14.69
N ASN A 122 -3.80 3.22 14.54
CA ASN A 122 -2.75 3.99 15.17
C ASN A 122 -1.83 4.52 14.10
N ILE A 123 -1.60 5.82 14.15
CA ILE A 123 -0.62 6.48 13.30
C ILE A 123 0.47 6.94 14.26
N TYR A 124 1.64 6.32 14.17
CA TYR A 124 2.78 6.58 15.02
C TYR A 124 3.90 7.26 14.22
N GLY A 125 4.71 8.05 14.91
CA GLY A 125 5.71 8.93 14.28
C GLY A 125 5.13 10.32 14.04
N GLY A 126 5.49 10.96 12.94
CA GLY A 126 5.08 12.35 12.67
C GLY A 126 5.90 13.39 13.44
N SER A 127 5.46 14.64 13.36
CA SER A 127 6.00 15.76 14.13
C SER A 127 4.86 16.67 14.57
N ASP A 128 5.18 17.68 15.37
CA ASP A 128 4.28 18.78 15.71
C ASP A 128 3.59 19.36 14.47
N ALA A 129 2.30 19.67 14.57
CA ALA A 129 1.55 20.32 13.52
C ALA A 129 2.12 21.73 13.27
N SER A 130 2.41 22.05 12.01
CA SER A 130 2.95 23.35 11.65
C SER A 130 2.30 23.88 10.38
N LEU A 131 2.48 25.18 10.14
CA LEU A 131 2.00 25.82 8.93
C LEU A 131 2.56 25.16 7.67
N SER A 132 3.82 24.73 7.68
CA SER A 132 4.51 24.14 6.52
C SER A 132 4.48 22.61 6.45
N GLY A 133 3.92 21.90 7.43
CA GLY A 133 3.90 20.44 7.45
C GLY A 133 3.69 19.84 8.83
N GLY A 134 4.24 18.64 9.05
CA GLY A 134 4.10 17.91 10.30
C GLY A 134 2.73 17.26 10.46
N GLY A 135 2.40 16.93 11.71
CA GLY A 135 1.23 16.16 12.07
C GLY A 135 1.38 14.66 11.86
N TYR A 136 0.34 13.98 12.34
CA TYR A 136 0.16 12.54 12.29
C TYR A 136 -0.88 12.21 11.21
N LEU A 137 -1.91 13.06 11.10
CA LEU A 137 -2.95 12.96 10.09
C LEU A 137 -3.23 14.32 9.47
N GLN A 138 -3.34 14.36 8.14
CA GLN A 138 -3.84 15.50 7.39
C GLN A 138 -5.09 15.12 6.60
N THR A 139 -6.11 15.96 6.62
CA THR A 139 -7.28 15.87 5.72
C THR A 139 -7.28 17.04 4.75
N GLY A 140 -7.39 16.77 3.45
CA GLY A 140 -7.22 17.77 2.40
C GLY A 140 -5.75 17.94 1.94
N PRO A 141 -5.52 18.64 0.82
CA PRO A 141 -4.17 18.79 0.25
C PRO A 141 -3.37 19.87 0.98
N SER A 142 -2.05 19.72 1.02
CA SER A 142 -1.15 20.68 1.69
C SER A 142 -1.15 22.07 1.04
N THR A 143 -1.59 22.15 -0.21
CA THR A 143 -1.65 23.38 -1.04
C THR A 143 -3.02 24.06 -1.03
N SER A 144 -3.96 23.59 -0.21
CA SER A 144 -5.29 24.21 -0.04
C SER A 144 -5.72 24.10 1.42
N THR A 145 -7.00 24.33 1.69
CA THR A 145 -7.61 24.10 3.00
C THR A 145 -7.40 22.67 3.44
N ASN A 146 -6.86 22.50 4.65
CA ASN A 146 -6.66 21.21 5.28
C ASN A 146 -6.74 21.31 6.80
N ILE A 147 -6.92 20.17 7.46
CA ILE A 147 -6.77 20.03 8.91
C ILE A 147 -5.60 19.09 9.15
N VAL A 148 -4.70 19.47 10.07
CA VAL A 148 -3.63 18.63 10.58
C VAL A 148 -3.89 18.32 12.04
N ILE A 149 -3.64 17.07 12.42
CA ILE A 149 -3.79 16.58 13.78
C ILE A 149 -2.48 15.95 14.19
N ASP A 150 -1.99 16.27 15.39
CA ASP A 150 -0.92 15.54 16.07
C ASP A 150 -1.42 14.96 17.41
N ASN A 151 -0.51 14.72 18.36
CA ASN A 151 -0.85 14.12 19.66
C ASN A 151 -1.72 15.00 20.54
N ASN A 152 -1.64 16.33 20.38
CA ASN A 152 -2.22 17.30 21.31
C ASN A 152 -2.76 18.57 20.63
N GLU A 153 -2.64 18.69 19.31
CA GLU A 153 -3.09 19.84 18.54
C GLU A 153 -3.97 19.43 17.36
N ILE A 154 -4.90 20.33 17.03
CA ILE A 154 -5.68 20.32 15.79
C ILE A 154 -5.50 21.69 15.15
N MET A 155 -4.89 21.73 13.97
CA MET A 155 -4.60 22.96 13.24
C MET A 155 -5.33 22.98 11.90
N ALA A 156 -6.20 23.96 11.71
CA ALA A 156 -6.75 24.27 10.38
C ALA A 156 -5.77 25.19 9.62
N ARG A 157 -5.50 24.84 8.38
CA ARG A 157 -4.58 25.59 7.51
C ARG A 157 -5.18 25.80 6.14
N ASN A 158 -4.64 26.76 5.41
CA ASN A 158 -4.88 26.93 3.98
C ASN A 158 -3.57 27.27 3.27
N ASN A 159 -3.06 26.36 2.44
CA ASN A 159 -1.85 26.58 1.63
C ASN A 159 -0.67 27.18 2.43
N GLY A 160 -0.35 26.60 3.59
CA GLY A 160 0.79 27.06 4.39
C GLY A 160 0.52 28.22 5.35
N THR A 161 -0.73 28.69 5.48
CA THR A 161 -1.12 29.73 6.46
C THR A 161 -2.15 29.20 7.44
N THR A 162 -2.34 29.88 8.57
CA THR A 162 -3.44 29.59 9.50
C THR A 162 -4.79 29.77 8.81
N SER A 163 -5.76 28.94 9.20
CA SER A 163 -7.18 29.09 8.82
C SER A 163 -8.04 28.90 10.07
N ASP A 164 -9.27 29.41 10.03
CA ASP A 164 -10.23 29.18 11.11
C ASP A 164 -10.58 27.68 11.20
N LEU A 165 -10.48 27.11 12.40
CA LEU A 165 -11.06 25.81 12.71
C LEU A 165 -12.53 26.04 13.06
N ILE A 166 -13.42 25.54 12.21
CA ILE A 166 -14.86 25.67 12.41
C ILE A 166 -15.42 24.34 12.94
N LEU A 167 -16.06 24.38 14.11
CA LEU A 167 -16.70 23.23 14.74
C LEU A 167 -18.22 23.38 14.66
N GLN A 168 -18.90 22.39 14.06
CA GLN A 168 -20.37 22.35 13.94
C GLN A 168 -20.99 23.58 13.23
N ASN A 169 -20.39 24.01 12.10
CA ASN A 169 -20.83 25.20 11.34
C ASN A 169 -22.32 25.17 10.95
N ASP A 170 -22.78 24.02 10.48
CA ASP A 170 -24.13 23.86 9.94
C ASP A 170 -25.18 23.64 11.05
N GLY A 171 -24.76 23.78 12.32
CA GLY A 171 -25.60 23.68 13.51
C GLY A 171 -25.33 22.41 14.32
N GLY A 172 -26.14 22.24 15.36
CA GLY A 172 -25.94 21.22 16.39
C GLY A 172 -25.38 21.83 17.69
N ARG A 173 -25.27 20.99 18.73
CA ARG A 173 -24.69 21.39 20.02
C ARG A 173 -23.26 20.90 20.09
N THR A 174 -22.29 21.81 20.20
CA THR A 174 -20.92 21.49 20.62
C THR A 174 -20.90 21.42 22.14
N LEU A 175 -20.62 20.25 22.70
CA LEU A 175 -20.46 20.05 24.15
C LEU A 175 -18.97 19.87 24.45
N ILE A 176 -18.42 20.73 25.32
CA ILE A 176 -17.10 20.55 25.91
C ILE A 176 -17.34 20.08 27.34
N GLY A 177 -16.93 18.83 27.64
CA GLY A 177 -17.28 18.17 28.90
C GLY A 177 -16.38 18.51 30.09
N GLY A 178 -15.25 19.18 29.85
CA GLY A 178 -14.32 19.64 30.87
C GLY A 178 -14.12 21.15 30.80
N ASP A 179 -13.03 21.62 31.41
CA ASP A 179 -12.68 23.03 31.38
C ASP A 179 -12.39 23.49 29.95
N LEU A 180 -12.83 24.71 29.65
CA LEU A 180 -12.49 25.42 28.42
C LEU A 180 -11.60 26.60 28.81
N GLU A 181 -10.31 26.45 28.57
CA GLU A 181 -9.34 27.54 28.72
C GLU A 181 -9.27 28.35 27.41
N ILE A 182 -9.36 29.67 27.54
CA ILE A 182 -9.33 30.61 26.41
C ILE A 182 -8.33 31.70 26.74
N ASP A 183 -7.14 31.61 26.16
CA ASP A 183 -6.10 32.64 26.28
C ASP A 183 -6.42 33.89 25.46
N GLY A 184 -7.34 33.77 24.51
CA GLY A 184 -7.76 34.82 23.58
C GLY A 184 -9.05 35.53 23.97
N VAL A 185 -9.65 36.19 22.97
CA VAL A 185 -10.92 36.92 23.13
C VAL A 185 -12.07 36.11 22.58
N VAL A 186 -13.09 35.88 23.40
CA VAL A 186 -14.38 35.37 22.94
C VAL A 186 -15.14 36.49 22.23
N LYS A 187 -15.42 36.32 20.93
CA LYS A 187 -16.22 37.26 20.13
C LYS A 187 -17.61 36.67 19.86
N GLY A 188 -18.62 37.53 19.91
CA GLY A 188 -20.02 37.16 19.64
C GLY A 188 -20.82 36.82 20.90
N ALA A 189 -22.07 36.37 20.71
CA ALA A 189 -22.95 36.01 21.80
C ALA A 189 -22.63 34.60 22.30
N VAL A 190 -22.17 34.49 23.55
CA VAL A 190 -22.14 33.24 24.31
C VAL A 190 -23.55 33.04 24.87
N LYS A 191 -24.18 31.91 24.55
CA LYS A 191 -25.50 31.53 25.05
C LYS A 191 -25.39 30.40 26.05
#